data_AF-A0A1Q5S5F8-F1
#
_entry.id   AF-A0A1Q5S5F8-F1
#
_cell.length_a   1.000
_cell.length_b   1.000
_cell.length_c   1.000
_cell.angle_alpha   90.00
_cell.angle_beta   90.00
_cell.angle_gamma   90.00
#
_symmetry.space_group_name_H-M   'P 1'
#
loop_
_entity.id
_entity.type
_entity.pdbx_description
1 polymer ?
#
loop_
_entity_poly.entity_id
_entity_poly.type
_entity_poly.pdbx_seq_one_letter_code
_entity_poly.pdbx_strand_id
1 'polypeptide(L)'
;MSATFTSTYSRTHTAKYVSDKMRNVLKYLISYYNLNPVALLDAWTDWVDAGARELLERGDLEKIVIEFYKSGSADAAGRWDFPIRYDGNGVDEMWVDREFLEGSFAKTSTPPAGCIYRVLLVPRAGAALPGNLSWTSFKSLGSLVRREAGTIVSTPDIMASMAYYK
;
A
#
# COMPACT_ATOMS: atom_id res chain seq x y z
N MET A 1 30.27 -16.38 2.21
CA MET A 1 29.80 -15.02 1.87
C MET A 1 28.61 -14.99 0.88
N SER A 2 28.08 -16.13 0.43
CA SER A 2 27.08 -16.17 -0.66
C SER A 2 25.61 -16.02 -0.20
N ALA A 3 25.23 -16.50 0.98
CA ALA A 3 23.83 -16.50 1.42
C ALA A 3 23.26 -15.09 1.69
N THR A 4 24.04 -14.21 2.32
CA THR A 4 23.64 -12.82 2.59
C THR A 4 23.47 -12.02 1.30
N PHE A 5 24.36 -12.20 0.33
CA PHE A 5 24.31 -11.48 -0.95
C PHE A 5 23.08 -11.90 -1.78
N THR A 6 22.77 -13.20 -1.84
CA THR A 6 21.58 -13.71 -2.53
C THR A 6 20.28 -13.24 -1.87
N SER A 7 20.22 -13.23 -0.53
CA SER A 7 19.05 -12.73 0.22
C SER A 7 18.83 -11.22 -0.01
N THR A 8 19.88 -10.40 0.08
CA THR A 8 19.78 -8.95 -0.18
C THR A 8 19.37 -8.67 -1.64
N TYR A 9 19.94 -9.39 -2.61
CA TYR A 9 19.58 -9.24 -4.03
C TYR A 9 18.10 -9.58 -4.29
N SER A 10 17.60 -10.65 -3.66
CA SER A 10 16.18 -11.02 -3.71
C SER A 10 15.29 -9.93 -3.10
N ARG A 11 15.66 -9.39 -1.94
CA ARG A 11 14.91 -8.32 -1.27
C ARG A 11 14.80 -7.05 -2.11
N THR A 12 15.89 -6.62 -2.77
CA THR A 12 15.86 -5.45 -3.66
C THR A 12 14.96 -5.65 -4.88
N HIS A 13 14.98 -6.85 -5.48
CA HIS A 13 14.11 -7.17 -6.62
C HIS A 13 12.64 -7.25 -6.24
N THR A 14 12.33 -7.94 -5.14
CA THR A 14 10.96 -8.08 -4.64
C THR A 14 10.40 -6.76 -4.16
N ALA A 15 11.21 -5.90 -3.51
CA ALA A 15 10.82 -4.55 -3.13
C ALA A 15 10.44 -3.67 -4.33
N LYS A 16 11.24 -3.70 -5.40
CA LYS A 16 10.93 -3.00 -6.65
C LYS A 16 9.58 -3.46 -7.21
N TYR A 17 9.41 -4.77 -7.36
CA TYR A 17 8.19 -5.34 -7.91
C TYR A 17 6.96 -4.98 -7.08
N VAL A 18 7.03 -5.13 -5.75
CA VAL A 18 5.90 -4.81 -4.86
C VAL A 18 5.56 -3.33 -4.95
N SER A 19 6.53 -2.41 -4.95
CA SER A 19 6.26 -0.98 -5.14
C SER A 19 5.54 -0.70 -6.47
N ASP A 20 6.05 -1.24 -7.57
CA ASP A 20 5.47 -1.08 -8.91
C ASP A 20 4.04 -1.63 -8.99
N LYS A 21 3.77 -2.78 -8.36
CA LYS A 21 2.43 -3.36 -8.35
C LYS A 21 1.48 -2.59 -7.43
N MET A 22 1.94 -2.11 -6.29
CA MET A 22 1.14 -1.29 -5.38
C MET A 22 0.71 0.03 -6.03
N ARG A 23 1.56 0.65 -6.86
CA ARG A 23 1.17 1.80 -7.69
C ARG A 23 -0.06 1.48 -8.55
N ASN A 24 -0.01 0.35 -9.23
CA ASN A 24 -1.06 -0.08 -10.16
C ASN A 24 -2.36 -0.46 -9.42
N VAL A 25 -2.24 -1.15 -8.28
CA VAL A 25 -3.37 -1.48 -7.39
C VAL A 25 -4.08 -0.21 -6.94
N LEU A 26 -3.33 0.77 -6.42
CA LEU A 26 -3.91 2.02 -5.92
C LEU A 26 -4.49 2.88 -7.05
N LYS A 27 -3.82 2.94 -8.21
CA LYS A 27 -4.37 3.61 -9.40
C LYS A 27 -5.71 3.00 -9.79
N TYR A 28 -5.77 1.67 -9.80
CA TYR A 28 -6.99 0.96 -10.18
C TYR A 28 -8.11 1.17 -9.15
N LEU A 29 -7.82 1.15 -7.86
CA LEU A 29 -8.78 1.48 -6.78
C LEU A 29 -9.34 2.90 -6.93
N ILE A 30 -8.47 3.89 -7.14
CA ILE A 30 -8.87 5.29 -7.29
C ILE A 30 -9.76 5.46 -8.52
N SER A 31 -9.39 4.84 -9.64
CA SER A 31 -10.22 4.84 -10.86
C SER A 31 -11.54 4.10 -10.66
N TYR A 32 -11.57 3.01 -9.88
CA TYR A 32 -12.80 2.29 -9.55
C TYR A 32 -13.79 3.18 -8.78
N TYR A 33 -13.31 4.03 -7.87
CA TYR A 33 -14.13 5.05 -7.20
C TYR A 33 -14.40 6.30 -8.05
N ASN A 34 -14.05 6.27 -9.35
CA ASN A 34 -14.23 7.39 -10.27
C ASN A 34 -13.52 8.68 -9.83
N LEU A 35 -12.41 8.55 -9.12
CA LEU A 35 -11.54 9.65 -8.71
C LEU A 35 -10.36 9.79 -9.69
N ASN A 36 -9.82 11.00 -9.81
CA ASN A 36 -8.69 11.26 -10.70
C ASN A 36 -7.38 10.72 -10.08
N PRO A 37 -6.65 9.80 -10.74
CA PRO A 37 -5.41 9.22 -10.21
C PRO A 37 -4.15 10.09 -10.42
N VAL A 38 -4.23 11.28 -11.04
CA VAL A 38 -3.04 12.11 -11.32
C VAL A 38 -2.24 12.40 -10.04
N ALA A 39 -2.89 12.84 -8.96
CA ALA A 39 -2.21 13.13 -7.70
C ALA A 39 -1.51 11.90 -7.09
N LEU A 40 -2.05 10.69 -7.30
CA LEU A 40 -1.35 9.46 -6.93
C LEU A 40 -0.08 9.29 -7.75
N LEU A 41 -0.14 9.46 -9.07
CA LEU A 41 1.00 9.23 -9.97
C LEU A 41 2.12 10.25 -9.76
N ASP A 42 1.76 11.50 -9.49
CA ASP A 42 2.69 12.56 -9.14
C ASP A 42 3.39 12.21 -7.82
N ALA A 43 2.61 11.92 -6.76
CA ALA A 43 3.18 11.48 -5.48
C ALA A 43 4.05 10.23 -5.62
N TRP A 44 3.69 9.29 -6.49
CA TRP A 44 4.49 8.09 -6.76
C TRP A 44 5.84 8.38 -7.38
N THR A 45 5.88 9.37 -8.28
CA THR A 45 7.09 9.84 -8.94
C THR A 45 7.96 10.65 -7.97
N ASP A 46 7.33 11.48 -7.14
CA ASP A 46 8.01 12.43 -6.27
C ASP A 46 8.60 11.78 -5.01
N TRP A 47 7.83 10.93 -4.32
CA TRP A 47 8.25 10.45 -3.00
C TRP A 47 7.79 9.04 -2.62
N VAL A 48 6.62 8.57 -3.07
CA VAL A 48 6.06 7.29 -2.58
C VAL A 48 6.92 6.12 -3.01
N ASP A 49 7.37 6.05 -4.27
CA ASP A 49 8.21 4.93 -4.72
C ASP A 49 9.53 4.89 -3.96
N ALA A 50 10.25 6.00 -3.91
CA ALA A 50 11.54 6.09 -3.22
C ALA A 50 11.42 5.71 -1.74
N GLY A 51 10.42 6.28 -1.03
CA GLY A 51 10.21 6.01 0.39
C GLY A 51 9.74 4.57 0.66
N ALA A 52 8.82 4.05 -0.16
CA ALA A 52 8.31 2.69 0.00
C ALA A 52 9.40 1.66 -0.27
N ARG A 53 10.18 1.84 -1.34
CA ARG A 53 11.30 0.96 -1.67
C ARG A 53 12.35 0.93 -0.57
N GLU A 54 12.77 2.09 -0.06
CA GLU A 54 13.78 2.15 1.01
C GLU A 54 13.30 1.39 2.26
N LEU A 55 12.03 1.57 2.65
CA LEU A 55 11.46 0.85 3.80
C LEU A 55 11.26 -0.65 3.50
N LEU A 56 10.84 -1.02 2.28
CA LEU A 56 10.69 -2.42 1.85
C LEU A 56 12.04 -3.15 1.84
N GLU A 57 13.08 -2.53 1.29
CA GLU A 57 14.43 -3.08 1.21
C GLU A 57 15.04 -3.30 2.61
N ARG A 58 14.69 -2.46 3.58
CA ARG A 58 15.11 -2.61 4.99
C ARG A 58 14.29 -3.62 5.79
N GLY A 59 13.13 -4.04 5.30
CA GLY A 59 12.19 -4.84 6.11
C GLY A 59 11.39 -4.01 7.11
N ASP A 60 11.28 -2.70 6.89
CA ASP A 60 10.72 -1.75 7.86
C ASP A 60 9.33 -1.22 7.48
N LEU A 61 8.80 -1.48 6.28
CA LEU A 61 7.44 -1.09 5.90
C LEU A 61 6.41 -2.10 6.42
N GLU A 62 5.50 -1.68 7.29
CA GLU A 62 4.42 -2.54 7.80
C GLU A 62 3.19 -2.54 6.89
N LYS A 63 2.85 -1.39 6.30
CA LYS A 63 1.72 -1.25 5.38
C LYS A 63 1.78 0.01 4.55
N ILE A 64 1.17 -0.06 3.36
CA ILE A 64 0.77 1.11 2.58
C ILE A 64 -0.70 1.39 2.88
N VAL A 65 -1.07 2.64 3.09
CA VAL A 65 -2.45 3.04 3.40
C VAL A 65 -2.91 4.08 2.40
N ILE A 66 -4.16 3.98 1.96
CA ILE A 66 -4.85 5.08 1.27
C ILE A 66 -6.10 5.46 2.06
N GLU A 67 -6.23 6.74 2.36
CA GLU A 67 -7.39 7.31 3.05
C GLU A 67 -8.15 8.22 2.10
N PHE A 68 -9.46 8.06 2.04
CA PHE A 68 -10.40 8.92 1.31
C PHE A 68 -11.13 9.80 2.31
N TYR A 69 -11.24 11.10 2.05
CA TYR A 69 -11.82 12.05 2.99
C TYR A 69 -12.30 13.33 2.28
N LYS A 70 -13.22 14.07 2.91
CA LYS A 70 -13.57 15.42 2.45
C LYS A 70 -12.49 16.43 2.87
N SER A 71 -12.16 17.38 2.01
CA SER A 71 -11.19 18.43 2.35
C SER A 71 -11.54 19.10 3.68
N GLY A 72 -10.54 19.27 4.56
CA GLY A 72 -10.70 19.83 5.91
C GLY A 72 -11.26 18.87 6.97
N SER A 73 -11.77 17.68 6.62
CA SER A 73 -12.30 16.72 7.60
C SER A 73 -11.19 16.04 8.41
N ALA A 74 -11.44 15.75 9.69
CA ALA A 74 -10.58 14.90 10.51
C ALA A 74 -10.86 13.39 10.32
N ASP A 75 -11.99 13.05 9.70
CA ASP A 75 -12.46 11.68 9.55
C ASP A 75 -12.19 11.13 8.15
N ALA A 76 -11.94 9.82 8.09
CA ALA A 76 -11.91 9.08 6.85
C ALA A 76 -13.35 8.78 6.42
N ALA A 77 -13.63 9.02 5.16
CA ALA A 77 -14.85 8.54 4.50
C ALA A 77 -14.69 7.11 3.94
N GLY A 78 -13.44 6.65 3.82
CA GLY A 78 -13.07 5.29 3.46
C GLY A 78 -11.57 5.10 3.59
N ARG A 79 -11.12 3.86 3.80
CA ARG A 79 -9.69 3.55 3.93
C ARG A 79 -9.39 2.15 3.44
N TRP A 80 -8.23 2.00 2.83
CA TRP A 80 -7.63 0.71 2.53
C TRP A 80 -6.25 0.63 3.15
N ASP A 81 -6.00 -0.47 3.87
CA ASP A 81 -4.69 -0.86 4.36
C ASP A 81 -4.16 -1.98 3.47
N PHE A 82 -2.88 -1.92 3.14
CA PHE A 82 -2.16 -2.96 2.44
C PHE A 82 -1.01 -3.49 3.31
N PRO A 83 -1.28 -4.40 4.26
CA PRO A 83 -0.26 -4.95 5.14
C PRO A 83 0.80 -5.71 4.36
N ILE A 84 2.05 -5.41 4.70
CA ILE A 84 3.24 -6.02 4.14
C ILE A 84 3.75 -7.10 5.09
N ARG A 85 4.11 -8.25 4.53
CA ARG A 85 4.87 -9.29 5.26
C ARG A 85 6.15 -9.59 4.52
N TYR A 86 7.16 -9.98 5.29
CA TYR A 86 8.52 -10.25 4.83
C TYR A 86 8.89 -11.74 4.90
N ASP A 87 7.87 -12.59 5.08
CA ASP A 87 7.92 -14.04 5.17
C ASP A 87 7.33 -14.69 3.90
N GLY A 88 7.53 -14.05 2.75
CA GLY A 88 7.08 -14.57 1.46
C GLY A 88 7.54 -16.01 1.26
N ASN A 89 6.62 -16.85 0.82
CA ASN A 89 6.87 -18.26 0.53
C ASN A 89 6.66 -18.59 -0.96
N GLY A 90 6.52 -17.55 -1.81
CA GLY A 90 6.36 -17.70 -3.25
C GLY A 90 7.56 -18.43 -3.80
N VAL A 91 7.39 -19.70 -4.14
CA VAL A 91 8.45 -20.54 -4.72
C VAL A 91 8.74 -19.96 -6.11
N ASP A 92 9.79 -19.13 -6.23
CA ASP A 92 10.26 -18.39 -7.42
C ASP A 92 9.22 -17.59 -8.26
N GLU A 93 7.94 -17.57 -7.88
CA GLU A 93 6.87 -16.89 -8.60
C GLU A 93 6.48 -15.55 -7.97
N MET A 94 6.19 -14.57 -8.84
CA MET A 94 5.75 -13.23 -8.46
C MET A 94 4.46 -12.87 -9.20
N TRP A 95 3.38 -12.66 -8.46
CA TRP A 95 2.06 -12.44 -9.06
C TRP A 95 1.26 -11.35 -8.35
N VAL A 96 0.25 -10.87 -9.07
CA VAL A 96 -0.82 -10.00 -8.54
C VAL A 96 -2.17 -10.64 -8.86
N ASP A 97 -2.98 -10.88 -7.84
CA ASP A 97 -4.32 -11.45 -8.03
C ASP A 97 -5.32 -10.33 -8.31
N ARG A 98 -5.47 -10.03 -9.60
CA ARG A 98 -6.33 -8.95 -10.08
C ARG A 98 -7.82 -9.28 -9.94
N GLU A 99 -8.21 -10.53 -10.14
CA GLU A 99 -9.62 -10.93 -10.04
C GLU A 99 -10.12 -10.81 -8.60
N PHE A 100 -9.30 -11.27 -7.64
CA PHE A 100 -9.61 -11.12 -6.23
C PHE A 100 -9.64 -9.66 -5.76
N LEU A 101 -8.76 -8.82 -6.34
CA LEU A 101 -8.76 -7.38 -6.12
C LEU A 101 -10.07 -6.72 -6.59
N GLU A 102 -10.47 -6.99 -7.84
CA GLU A 102 -11.72 -6.48 -8.43
C GLU A 102 -12.94 -6.90 -7.62
N GLY A 103 -13.01 -8.18 -7.23
CA GLY A 103 -14.09 -8.71 -6.39
C GLY A 103 -14.13 -8.10 -4.99
N SER A 104 -13.00 -7.65 -4.46
CA SER A 104 -12.93 -6.99 -3.15
C SER A 104 -13.37 -5.53 -3.21
N PHE A 105 -13.04 -4.80 -4.28
CA PHE A 105 -13.49 -3.43 -4.49
C PHE A 105 -15.03 -3.35 -4.55
N ALA A 106 -15.66 -4.32 -5.23
CA ALA A 106 -17.11 -4.44 -5.31
C ALA A 106 -17.82 -4.62 -3.95
N LYS A 107 -17.12 -5.09 -2.91
CA LYS A 107 -17.67 -5.28 -1.56
C LYS A 107 -17.61 -4.02 -0.69
N THR A 108 -17.04 -2.95 -1.22
CA THR A 108 -16.84 -1.68 -0.50
C THR A 108 -17.83 -0.62 -0.95
N SER A 109 -18.15 0.30 -0.05
CA SER A 109 -18.91 1.50 -0.40
C SER A 109 -17.99 2.52 -1.05
N THR A 110 -18.40 3.05 -2.20
CA THR A 110 -17.73 4.18 -2.83
C THR A 110 -17.69 5.37 -1.86
N PRO A 111 -16.54 6.05 -1.70
CA PRO A 111 -16.46 7.27 -0.93
C PRO A 111 -17.49 8.31 -1.43
N PRO A 112 -18.07 9.14 -0.53
CA PRO A 112 -19.00 10.19 -0.93
C PRO A 112 -18.40 11.13 -1.99
N ALA A 113 -19.25 11.69 -2.84
CA ALA A 113 -18.83 12.67 -3.84
C ALA A 113 -18.06 13.85 -3.20
N GLY A 114 -17.01 14.32 -3.88
CA GLY A 114 -16.13 15.37 -3.41
C GLY A 114 -15.05 14.93 -2.42
N CYS A 115 -14.91 13.62 -2.16
CA CYS A 115 -13.74 13.12 -1.44
C CYS A 115 -12.45 13.25 -2.27
N ILE A 116 -11.37 13.59 -1.57
CA ILE A 116 -9.99 13.48 -2.04
C ILE A 116 -9.32 12.30 -1.34
N TYR A 117 -8.07 12.01 -1.70
CA TYR A 117 -7.32 10.91 -1.11
C TYR A 117 -5.89 11.31 -0.73
N ARG A 118 -5.27 10.53 0.16
CA ARG A 118 -3.84 10.58 0.43
C ARG A 118 -3.27 9.18 0.63
N VAL A 119 -2.02 8.99 0.23
CA VAL A 119 -1.26 7.76 0.49
C VAL A 119 -0.35 7.99 1.70
N LEU A 120 -0.22 6.97 2.55
CA LEU A 120 0.65 6.96 3.71
C LEU A 120 1.49 5.68 3.69
N LEU A 121 2.75 5.81 4.05
CA LEU A 121 3.64 4.69 4.32
C LEU A 121 3.75 4.53 5.83
N VAL A 122 3.52 3.32 6.32
CA VAL A 122 3.54 3.02 7.74
C VAL A 122 4.75 2.16 8.03
N PRO A 123 5.85 2.76 8.50
CA PRO A 123 7.00 1.99 8.90
C PRO A 123 6.77 1.35 10.29
N ARG A 124 7.57 0.34 10.61
CA ARG A 124 7.60 -0.27 11.94
C ARG A 124 7.99 0.74 13.01
N ALA A 125 7.53 0.51 14.23
CA ALA A 125 7.88 1.36 15.35
C ALA A 125 9.41 1.44 15.53
N GLY A 126 9.93 2.67 15.60
CA GLY A 126 11.37 2.94 15.77
C GLY A 126 12.22 2.85 14.51
N ALA A 127 11.64 2.58 13.33
CA ALA A 127 12.40 2.64 12.08
C ALA A 127 12.85 4.08 11.75
N ALA A 128 14.03 4.21 11.16
CA ALA A 128 14.50 5.46 10.62
C ALA A 128 13.69 5.81 9.37
N LEU A 129 13.12 7.01 9.35
CA LEU A 129 12.32 7.50 8.24
C LEU A 129 13.25 7.91 7.08
N PRO A 130 12.98 7.49 5.82
CA PRO A 130 13.63 8.03 4.64
C PRO A 130 13.60 9.56 4.60
N GLY A 131 14.69 10.19 4.14
CA GLY A 131 14.87 11.65 4.23
C GLY A 131 13.86 12.49 3.44
N ASN A 132 13.13 11.88 2.51
CA ASN A 132 12.08 12.51 1.70
C ASN A 132 10.68 12.39 2.32
N LEU A 133 10.53 11.78 3.49
CA LEU A 133 9.26 11.61 4.18
C LEU A 133 9.18 12.46 5.44
N SER A 134 7.96 12.72 5.90
CA SER A 134 7.68 13.33 7.20
C SER A 134 6.54 12.61 7.90
N TRP A 135 6.46 12.77 9.22
CA TRP A 135 5.42 12.14 10.03
C TRP A 135 4.08 12.85 9.91
N THR A 136 3.00 12.07 9.96
CA THR A 136 1.63 12.58 10.04
C THR A 136 0.76 11.62 10.84
N SER A 137 -0.45 12.05 11.18
CA SER A 137 -1.45 11.23 11.88
C SER A 137 -2.52 10.73 10.91
N PHE A 138 -3.05 9.53 11.16
CA PHE A 138 -4.20 9.00 10.43
C PHE A 138 -5.44 9.88 10.63
N LYS A 139 -6.37 9.79 9.66
CA LYS A 139 -7.73 10.28 9.87
C LYS A 139 -8.44 9.36 10.86
N SER A 140 -9.38 9.91 11.62
CA SER A 140 -10.25 9.11 12.49
C SER A 140 -11.08 8.16 11.63
N LEU A 141 -11.23 6.91 12.08
CA LEU A 141 -12.07 5.92 11.41
C LEU A 141 -13.54 6.03 11.80
N GLY A 142 -13.88 6.81 12.84
CA GLY A 142 -15.24 6.94 13.34
C GLY A 142 -15.90 5.58 13.55
N SER A 143 -17.00 5.34 12.83
CA SER A 143 -17.77 4.09 12.86
C SER A 143 -17.31 3.03 11.84
N LEU A 144 -16.28 3.28 11.04
CA LEU A 144 -15.84 2.36 10.00
C LEU A 144 -15.26 1.09 10.62
N VAL A 145 -15.66 -0.06 10.08
CA VAL A 145 -15.24 -1.37 10.58
C VAL A 145 -14.31 -2.05 9.59
N ARG A 146 -13.21 -2.58 10.12
CA ARG A 146 -12.21 -3.31 9.33
C ARG A 146 -12.78 -4.61 8.75
N ARG A 147 -12.44 -4.88 7.49
CA ARG A 147 -12.72 -6.11 6.76
C ARG A 147 -11.44 -6.59 6.10
N GLU A 148 -11.05 -7.83 6.40
CA GLU A 148 -9.90 -8.47 5.76
C GLU A 148 -10.26 -8.89 4.33
N ALA A 149 -9.32 -8.68 3.41
CA ALA A 149 -9.48 -9.00 2.00
C ALA A 149 -8.21 -9.66 1.42
N GLY A 150 -7.58 -10.56 2.17
CA GLY A 150 -6.60 -11.55 1.68
C GLY A 150 -5.32 -10.98 1.04
N THR A 151 -4.52 -11.87 0.44
CA THR A 151 -3.24 -11.53 -0.21
C THR A 151 -3.46 -11.13 -1.67
N ILE A 152 -2.82 -10.04 -2.11
CA ILE A 152 -2.98 -9.50 -3.48
C ILE A 152 -1.68 -9.44 -4.28
N VAL A 153 -0.54 -9.35 -3.60
CA VAL A 153 0.77 -9.40 -4.22
C VAL A 153 1.56 -10.45 -3.47
N SER A 154 2.11 -11.41 -4.20
CA SER A 154 2.98 -12.44 -3.65
C SER A 154 4.31 -12.43 -4.40
N THR A 155 5.39 -12.54 -3.65
CA THR A 155 6.74 -12.74 -4.15
C THR A 155 7.47 -13.73 -3.23
N PRO A 156 8.68 -14.19 -3.58
CA PRO A 156 9.47 -15.08 -2.73
C PRO A 156 9.87 -14.52 -1.37
N ASP A 157 9.64 -13.23 -1.10
CA ASP A 157 10.22 -12.57 0.06
C ASP A 157 9.30 -11.51 0.67
N ILE A 158 8.57 -10.76 -0.15
CA ILE A 158 7.63 -9.72 0.26
C ILE A 158 6.22 -10.05 -0.24
N MET A 159 5.25 -10.03 0.65
CA MET A 159 3.83 -10.17 0.31
C MET A 159 3.06 -8.92 0.71
N ALA A 160 2.06 -8.55 -0.09
CA ALA A 160 1.09 -7.53 0.28
C ALA A 160 -0.30 -8.14 0.33
N SER A 161 -1.00 -7.87 1.43
CA SER A 161 -2.42 -8.17 1.61
C SER A 161 -3.25 -6.91 1.53
N MET A 162 -4.58 -7.03 1.62
CA MET A 162 -5.46 -5.88 1.71
C MET A 162 -6.50 -6.04 2.82
N ALA A 163 -6.86 -4.93 3.42
CA ALA A 163 -8.00 -4.76 4.30
C ALA A 163 -8.66 -3.41 4.00
N TYR A 164 -9.97 -3.33 4.17
CA TYR A 164 -10.71 -2.10 3.94
C TYR A 164 -11.62 -1.78 5.12
N TYR A 165 -12.02 -0.52 5.20
CA TYR A 165 -12.87 -0.01 6.27
C TYR A 165 -14.16 0.55 5.65
N LYS A 166 -15.31 0.05 6.11
CA LYS A 166 -16.66 0.48 5.69
C LYS A 166 -17.63 0.49 6.85
#